data_AF-A0A968JMH3-F1
#
_entry.id   AF-A0A968JMH3-F1
#
_cell.length_a   1.000
_cell.length_b   1.000
_cell.length_c   1.000
_cell.angle_alpha   90.00
_cell.angle_beta   90.00
_cell.angle_gamma   90.00
#
_symmetry.space_group_name_H-M   'P 1'
#
loop_
_entity.id
_entity.type
_entity.pdbx_description
1 polymer ?
#
loop_
_entity_poly.entity_id
_entity_poly.type
_entity_poly.pdbx_seq_one_letter_code
_entity_poly.pdbx_strand_id
1 'polypeptide(L)'
;HPRTWALPGVCVSAAGLRLAETPYASTLAEYRIRSADGTTTRRLDQNSAEEWVDLGTYTFDAGSAGAVELYDVTGETLSQGRVLFFDAVRWVPVGEDEADIELVSVTYGDGSANITVAAGEVLPVHFTVRNRGTLAVDGQGPQASLRSDGSFDPANGYVYDEGECFLGAEGQDYPVYPKETGRIRVTLGSTNRNMPCTGGIGGYPWRWGIDGPLQPGQSRTVTGYIRFRVPGEVTLKAGLIQEYVRYFAEDVATKTITVVPERITPVVSVYDTEARPLAYVYKLANIPDNLLARTRNPLSITRGEYVGSFFWNGKFTNWGAGGPLGQNDGFLIEQTRLFRAPVDGTYTFRTTSDDGSWLWINGREVVVNSGLHAVRSASGTIDLKAGIHTLSFKYFDRTGNASAGYDMQLPNETDFRPVRDMLEDTPRVGRIFRAPPEILLAADDQGGSGIARWRYSFDYEAWTETTGSVLNLGKFVSGSYNLSYQAIDNAGNASPVETLSFSINQELPVERSYLPRVSRIVSAPVARLEPYPIP
;
A
#
# COMPACT_ATOMS: atom_id res chain seq x y z
N HIS A 1 19.72 -10.40 58.63
CA HIS A 1 19.22 -9.03 58.89
C HIS A 1 18.34 -8.60 57.72
N PRO A 2 17.00 -8.61 57.82
CA PRO A 2 16.19 -8.10 56.73
C PRO A 2 16.15 -6.58 56.86
N ARG A 3 16.82 -5.88 55.92
CA ARG A 3 16.51 -4.47 55.66
C ARG A 3 15.22 -4.46 54.87
N THR A 4 14.16 -3.94 55.46
CA THR A 4 12.88 -3.65 54.83
C THR A 4 13.07 -2.49 53.85
N TRP A 5 12.86 -2.75 52.56
CA TRP A 5 12.67 -1.73 51.53
C TRP A 5 11.24 -1.91 51.01
N ALA A 6 10.39 -0.91 51.22
CA ALA A 6 9.18 -0.76 50.41
C ALA A 6 9.66 -0.29 49.02
N LEU A 7 9.39 -1.07 47.97
CA LEU A 7 9.79 -0.71 46.61
C LEU A 7 8.64 0.10 45.98
N PRO A 8 8.90 1.32 45.48
CA PRO A 8 7.91 2.12 44.78
C PRO A 8 7.69 1.54 43.39
N GLY A 9 6.84 0.52 43.27
CA GLY A 9 6.53 -0.14 42.00
C GLY A 9 7.55 -1.21 41.59
N VAL A 10 7.07 -2.33 41.10
CA VAL A 10 7.90 -3.39 40.53
C VAL A 10 7.27 -3.88 39.23
N CYS A 11 8.07 -3.91 38.17
CA CYS A 11 7.65 -4.47 36.89
C CYS A 11 7.88 -5.98 36.92
N VAL A 12 6.89 -6.71 36.45
CA VAL A 12 6.91 -8.17 36.51
C VAL A 12 6.93 -8.70 35.09
N SER A 13 7.93 -9.52 34.75
CA SER A 13 7.96 -10.23 33.46
C SER A 13 8.04 -11.74 33.67
N ALA A 14 7.43 -12.53 32.77
CA ALA A 14 7.50 -14.00 32.79
C ALA A 14 8.13 -14.52 31.49
N ALA A 15 9.04 -15.49 31.57
CA ALA A 15 9.66 -16.11 30.41
C ALA A 15 8.88 -17.35 29.93
N GLY A 16 8.69 -17.48 28.61
CA GLY A 16 8.07 -18.64 27.96
C GLY A 16 9.09 -19.59 27.34
N LEU A 17 8.75 -20.89 27.29
CA LEU A 17 9.52 -21.94 26.62
C LEU A 17 8.60 -22.58 25.56
N ARG A 18 8.99 -22.55 24.28
CA ARG A 18 8.18 -23.10 23.19
C ARG A 18 8.20 -24.63 23.21
N LEU A 19 7.03 -25.25 23.03
CA LEU A 19 6.93 -26.59 22.47
C LEU A 19 6.59 -26.46 20.98
N ALA A 20 7.49 -26.97 20.12
CA ALA A 20 7.32 -26.90 18.67
C ALA A 20 6.26 -27.87 18.13
N GLU A 21 5.77 -28.80 18.96
CA GLU A 21 4.73 -29.79 18.63
C GLU A 21 3.85 -30.06 19.85
N THR A 22 2.71 -30.73 19.63
CA THR A 22 1.73 -31.07 20.67
C THR A 22 2.37 -31.69 21.92
N PRO A 23 1.91 -31.33 23.14
CA PRO A 23 0.79 -30.43 23.41
C PRO A 23 1.13 -28.94 23.24
N TYR A 24 0.18 -28.20 22.66
CA TYR A 24 0.29 -26.74 22.52
C TYR A 24 0.17 -26.03 23.88
N ALA A 25 0.88 -24.92 24.05
CA ALA A 25 0.76 -24.11 25.27
C ALA A 25 -0.62 -23.44 25.37
N SER A 26 -1.01 -23.03 26.58
CA SER A 26 -2.26 -22.31 26.82
C SER A 26 -2.28 -20.97 26.07
N THR A 27 -3.39 -20.68 25.40
CA THR A 27 -3.65 -19.37 24.78
C THR A 27 -4.28 -18.37 25.75
N LEU A 28 -4.68 -18.83 26.94
CA LEU A 28 -5.43 -18.08 27.96
C LEU A 28 -4.79 -18.23 29.35
N ALA A 29 -3.47 -18.36 29.43
CA ALA A 29 -2.75 -18.52 30.68
C ALA A 29 -3.03 -17.34 31.61
N GLU A 30 -3.60 -17.62 32.78
CA GLU A 30 -4.08 -16.58 33.69
C GLU A 30 -3.03 -16.28 34.77
N TYR A 31 -2.39 -15.12 34.66
CA TYR A 31 -1.50 -14.56 35.68
C TYR A 31 -2.28 -13.64 36.59
N ARG A 32 -2.29 -13.93 37.89
CA ARG A 32 -2.90 -13.09 38.93
C ARG A 32 -1.81 -12.39 39.72
N ILE A 33 -1.84 -11.08 39.74
CA ILE A 33 -0.90 -10.22 40.43
C ILE A 33 -1.60 -9.64 41.66
N ARG A 34 -1.16 -10.04 42.85
CA ARG A 34 -1.55 -9.43 44.12
C ARG A 34 -0.58 -8.32 44.46
N SER A 35 -1.04 -7.08 44.35
CA SER A 35 -0.31 -5.86 44.66
C SER A 35 -0.96 -5.11 45.82
N ALA A 36 -0.32 -4.03 46.28
CA ALA A 36 -0.87 -3.09 47.27
C ALA A 36 -2.18 -2.46 46.78
N ASP A 37 -2.29 -2.26 45.47
CA ASP A 37 -3.47 -1.66 44.80
C ASP A 37 -4.61 -2.67 44.59
N GLY A 38 -4.42 -3.94 44.96
CA GLY A 38 -5.42 -5.00 44.86
C GLY A 38 -4.94 -6.20 44.03
N THR A 39 -5.88 -6.96 43.49
CA THR A 39 -5.57 -8.15 42.68
C THR A 39 -5.94 -7.90 41.23
N THR A 40 -4.95 -7.98 40.33
CA THR A 40 -5.14 -7.83 38.88
C THR A 40 -4.92 -9.16 38.17
N THR A 41 -5.70 -9.44 37.14
CA THR A 41 -5.54 -10.62 36.30
C THR A 41 -5.10 -10.23 34.89
N ARG A 42 -4.02 -10.84 34.40
CA ARG A 42 -3.54 -10.72 33.01
C ARG A 42 -3.61 -12.10 32.34
N ARG A 43 -4.21 -12.15 31.15
CA ARG A 43 -4.27 -13.38 30.35
C ARG A 43 -3.29 -13.29 29.19
N LEU A 44 -2.56 -14.38 28.97
CA LEU A 44 -1.50 -14.44 27.98
C LEU A 44 -1.64 -15.66 27.07
N ASP A 45 -1.34 -15.47 25.79
CA ASP A 45 -1.06 -16.56 24.87
C ASP A 45 0.41 -17.00 24.97
N GLN A 46 0.64 -18.13 25.63
CA GLN A 46 1.97 -18.70 25.84
C GLN A 46 2.57 -19.36 24.59
N ASN A 47 1.81 -19.50 23.49
CA ASN A 47 2.37 -19.97 22.22
C ASN A 47 3.22 -18.90 21.52
N SER A 48 3.07 -17.64 21.91
CA SER A 48 3.74 -16.47 21.31
C SER A 48 4.98 -16.00 22.08
N ALA A 49 5.30 -16.63 23.20
CA ALA A 49 6.31 -16.17 24.15
C ALA A 49 7.63 -16.96 24.02
N GLU A 50 8.49 -16.55 23.09
CA GLU A 50 9.90 -17.01 23.02
C GLU A 50 10.85 -16.10 23.84
N GLU A 51 10.32 -15.01 24.43
CA GLU A 51 11.05 -14.02 25.22
C GLU A 51 10.33 -13.68 26.54
N TRP A 52 10.89 -12.76 27.32
CA TRP A 52 10.23 -12.16 28.48
C TRP A 52 8.93 -11.46 28.07
N VAL A 53 7.86 -11.75 28.80
CA VAL A 53 6.56 -11.13 28.62
C VAL A 53 6.25 -10.25 29.80
N ASP A 54 5.99 -8.97 29.53
CA ASP A 54 5.63 -7.98 30.54
C ASP A 54 4.20 -8.21 31.05
N LEU A 55 4.05 -8.38 32.36
CA LEU A 55 2.77 -8.50 33.07
C LEU A 55 2.28 -7.15 33.61
N GLY A 56 3.08 -6.09 33.50
CA GLY A 56 2.78 -4.74 33.96
C GLY A 56 3.52 -4.35 35.23
N THR A 57 3.15 -3.19 35.77
CA THR A 57 3.81 -2.56 36.92
C THR A 57 2.84 -2.42 38.06
N TYR A 58 3.28 -2.82 39.23
CA TYR A 58 2.42 -2.89 40.40
C TYR A 58 3.17 -2.42 41.63
N THR A 59 2.47 -1.74 42.54
CA THR A 59 3.03 -1.36 43.84
C THR A 59 2.96 -2.56 44.77
N PHE A 60 4.05 -2.92 45.44
CA PHE A 60 4.04 -4.02 46.40
C PHE A 60 4.37 -3.49 47.79
N ASP A 61 3.49 -3.76 48.75
CA ASP A 61 3.76 -3.48 50.15
C ASP A 61 4.96 -4.29 50.63
N ALA A 62 5.74 -3.69 51.53
CA ALA A 62 6.82 -4.40 52.19
C ALA A 62 6.27 -5.64 52.93
N GLY A 63 6.77 -6.82 52.59
CA GLY A 63 6.33 -8.09 53.20
C GLY A 63 6.14 -9.19 52.17
N SER A 64 5.33 -10.20 52.51
CA SER A 64 5.08 -11.39 51.67
C SER A 64 3.65 -11.45 51.12
N ALA A 65 2.87 -10.37 51.24
CA ALA A 65 1.50 -10.31 50.73
C ALA A 65 1.44 -10.19 49.20
N GLY A 66 2.49 -9.59 48.62
CA GLY A 66 2.68 -9.46 47.18
C GLY A 66 2.99 -10.78 46.49
N ALA A 67 2.31 -11.08 45.38
CA ALA A 67 2.57 -12.32 44.63
C ALA A 67 2.18 -12.20 43.16
N VAL A 68 2.81 -13.04 42.33
CA VAL A 68 2.41 -13.31 40.94
C VAL A 68 2.13 -14.80 40.86
N GLU A 69 0.90 -15.17 40.56
CA GLU A 69 0.42 -16.54 40.54
C GLU A 69 -0.03 -16.91 39.11
N LEU A 70 0.45 -18.02 38.57
CA LEU A 70 -0.06 -18.58 37.33
C LEU A 70 -1.12 -19.64 37.67
N TYR A 71 -2.35 -19.46 37.19
CA TYR A 71 -3.46 -20.38 37.45
C TYR A 71 -3.53 -21.48 36.39
N ASP A 72 -3.80 -22.69 36.84
CA ASP A 72 -3.92 -23.89 36.00
C ASP A 72 -5.31 -24.05 35.34
N VAL A 73 -6.30 -23.31 35.81
CA VAL A 73 -7.65 -23.27 35.25
C VAL A 73 -7.75 -22.18 34.17
N THR A 74 -7.37 -22.52 32.94
CA THR A 74 -7.34 -21.57 31.80
C THR A 74 -8.71 -21.35 31.15
N GLY A 75 -9.69 -22.22 31.45
CA GLY A 75 -11.00 -22.22 30.79
C GLY A 75 -11.00 -22.81 29.38
N GLU A 76 -9.84 -23.28 28.88
CA GLU A 76 -9.73 -23.95 27.59
C GLU A 76 -10.28 -25.38 27.63
N THR A 77 -10.73 -25.89 26.48
CA THR A 77 -11.37 -27.22 26.40
C THR A 77 -10.34 -28.32 26.71
N LEU A 78 -10.63 -29.16 27.71
CA LEU A 78 -9.73 -30.23 28.18
C LEU A 78 -9.27 -31.20 27.08
N SER A 79 -10.08 -31.44 26.04
CA SER A 79 -9.72 -32.30 24.91
C SER A 79 -8.58 -31.75 24.04
N GLN A 80 -8.21 -30.47 24.19
CA GLN A 80 -7.08 -29.87 23.49
C GLN A 80 -5.72 -30.15 24.17
N GLY A 81 -5.72 -30.72 25.39
CA GLY A 81 -4.50 -31.13 26.09
C GLY A 81 -3.48 -30.01 26.27
N ARG A 82 -3.93 -28.81 26.64
CA ARG A 82 -3.06 -27.63 26.78
C ARG A 82 -2.11 -27.78 27.97
N VAL A 83 -0.91 -27.23 27.84
CA VAL A 83 0.06 -27.18 28.94
C VAL A 83 0.37 -25.73 29.30
N LEU A 84 0.60 -25.49 30.59
CA LEU A 84 1.08 -24.22 31.10
C LEU A 84 2.57 -24.31 31.39
N PHE A 85 3.31 -23.30 30.95
CA PHE A 85 4.75 -23.21 31.18
C PHE A 85 5.09 -21.88 31.85
N PHE A 86 6.04 -21.89 32.76
CA PHE A 86 6.75 -20.69 33.16
C PHE A 86 8.19 -21.11 33.49
N ASP A 87 9.16 -20.33 33.06
CA ASP A 87 10.57 -20.57 33.40
C ASP A 87 10.95 -19.72 34.62
N ALA A 88 10.86 -18.40 34.47
CA ALA A 88 11.20 -17.46 35.52
C ALA A 88 10.24 -16.27 35.56
N VAL A 89 10.16 -15.64 36.72
CA VAL A 89 9.53 -14.33 36.92
C VAL A 89 10.62 -13.32 37.30
N ARG A 90 10.74 -12.25 36.52
CA ARG A 90 11.67 -11.15 36.77
C ARG A 90 10.92 -9.99 37.40
N TRP A 91 11.48 -9.49 38.49
CA TRP A 91 11.04 -8.30 39.20
C TRP A 91 12.05 -7.19 38.90
N VAL A 92 11.60 -6.10 38.28
CA VAL A 92 12.44 -4.91 38.02
C VAL A 92 11.94 -3.79 38.92
N PRO A 93 12.71 -3.41 39.97
CA PRO A 93 12.35 -2.28 40.81
C PRO A 93 12.22 -1.03 39.94
N VAL A 94 11.10 -0.32 40.11
CA VAL A 94 10.94 1.00 39.51
C VAL A 94 11.64 2.00 40.44
N GLY A 95 12.66 2.70 39.95
CA GLY A 95 13.49 3.61 40.75
C GLY A 95 12.88 5.02 40.87
N GLU A 96 13.24 5.76 41.91
CA GLU A 96 12.88 7.20 42.04
C GLU A 96 13.63 8.09 41.03
N ASP A 97 14.75 7.62 40.47
CA ASP A 97 15.52 8.27 39.40
C ASP A 97 15.07 7.83 37.99
N GLU A 98 13.90 7.21 37.83
CA GLU A 98 13.50 6.60 36.56
C GLU A 98 12.69 7.52 35.66
N ALA A 99 12.60 7.17 34.37
CA ALA A 99 11.77 7.84 33.38
C ALA A 99 10.35 8.06 33.92
N ASP A 100 9.93 9.32 34.12
CA ASP A 100 8.54 9.69 34.41
C ASP A 100 8.01 10.51 33.24
N ILE A 101 7.21 9.88 32.40
CA ILE A 101 6.62 10.50 31.23
C ILE A 101 5.10 10.41 31.30
N GLU A 102 4.46 11.50 30.91
CA GLU A 102 3.01 11.67 30.92
C GLU A 102 2.50 11.73 29.49
N LEU A 103 1.40 11.03 29.21
CA LEU A 103 0.60 11.23 28.00
C LEU A 103 -0.41 12.34 28.28
N VAL A 104 -0.06 13.56 27.88
CA VAL A 104 -0.83 14.80 28.16
C VAL A 104 -2.14 14.82 27.39
N SER A 105 -2.10 14.44 26.10
CA SER A 105 -3.30 14.40 25.27
C SER A 105 -3.14 13.46 24.07
N VAL A 106 -4.29 13.00 23.56
CA VAL A 106 -4.40 12.25 22.31
C VAL A 106 -5.51 12.86 21.48
N THR A 107 -5.21 13.24 20.25
CA THR A 107 -6.17 13.80 19.30
C THR A 107 -6.19 12.94 18.04
N TYR A 108 -7.37 12.44 17.67
CA TYR A 108 -7.59 11.70 16.43
C TYR A 108 -8.05 12.65 15.34
N GLY A 109 -7.46 12.58 14.15
CA GLY A 109 -7.83 13.43 13.04
C GLY A 109 -7.70 14.92 13.38
N ASP A 110 -8.74 15.68 13.06
CA ASP A 110 -8.90 17.10 13.38
C ASP A 110 -9.44 17.37 14.80
N GLY A 111 -9.65 16.32 15.62
CA GLY A 111 -10.26 16.42 16.94
C GLY A 111 -11.79 16.48 16.94
N SER A 112 -12.44 16.26 15.79
CA SER A 112 -13.89 16.26 15.68
C SER A 112 -14.57 15.17 16.52
N ALA A 113 -15.80 15.43 16.94
CA ALA A 113 -16.60 14.48 17.71
C ALA A 113 -16.94 13.21 16.91
N ASN A 114 -17.20 13.36 15.61
CA ASN A 114 -17.41 12.26 14.69
C ASN A 114 -16.28 12.28 13.67
N ILE A 115 -15.52 11.19 13.60
CA ILE A 115 -14.38 11.09 12.70
C ILE A 115 -14.73 10.05 11.64
N THR A 116 -14.64 10.46 10.38
CA THR A 116 -14.85 9.61 9.23
C THR A 116 -13.63 9.66 8.33
N VAL A 117 -13.15 8.50 7.92
CA VAL A 117 -12.01 8.35 7.01
C VAL A 117 -12.39 7.36 5.91
N ALA A 118 -12.05 7.64 4.65
CA ALA A 118 -12.29 6.65 3.60
C ALA A 118 -11.23 5.54 3.67
N ALA A 119 -11.60 4.32 3.29
CA ALA A 119 -10.64 3.24 3.11
C ALA A 119 -9.53 3.69 2.14
N GLY A 120 -8.27 3.54 2.55
CA GLY A 120 -7.09 4.01 1.82
C GLY A 120 -6.56 5.38 2.23
N GLU A 121 -7.36 6.21 2.90
CA GLU A 121 -6.90 7.48 3.47
C GLU A 121 -6.22 7.27 4.84
N VAL A 122 -5.35 8.21 5.22
CA VAL A 122 -4.62 8.17 6.48
C VAL A 122 -5.36 8.95 7.57
N LEU A 123 -5.53 8.35 8.74
CA LEU A 123 -5.94 9.00 9.97
C LEU A 123 -4.69 9.43 10.74
N PRO A 124 -4.40 10.74 10.89
CA PRO A 124 -3.39 11.19 11.84
C PRO A 124 -3.87 10.99 13.28
N VAL A 125 -2.96 10.61 14.16
CA VAL A 125 -3.16 10.54 15.61
C VAL A 125 -2.02 11.28 16.28
N HIS A 126 -2.38 12.34 16.99
CA HIS A 126 -1.44 13.23 17.66
C HIS A 126 -1.36 12.88 19.15
N PHE A 127 -0.18 12.48 19.61
CA PHE A 127 0.10 12.16 21.00
C PHE A 127 0.99 13.24 21.61
N THR A 128 0.50 14.03 22.56
CA THR A 128 1.37 14.96 23.29
C THR A 128 1.89 14.27 24.53
N VAL A 129 3.20 14.11 24.61
CA VAL A 129 3.89 13.54 25.77
C VAL A 129 4.72 14.60 26.49
N ARG A 130 4.90 14.45 27.80
CA ARG A 130 5.72 15.34 28.63
C ARG A 130 6.60 14.52 29.56
N ASN A 131 7.90 14.81 29.56
CA ASN A 131 8.79 14.27 30.58
C ASN A 131 8.62 15.08 31.87
N ARG A 132 8.11 14.42 32.92
CA ARG A 132 7.95 14.98 34.27
C ARG A 132 9.09 14.56 35.20
N GLY A 133 9.89 13.59 34.79
CA GLY A 133 11.02 13.08 35.53
C GLY A 133 12.23 14.02 35.52
N THR A 134 13.28 13.57 36.19
CA THR A 134 14.55 14.29 36.35
C THR A 134 15.62 13.85 35.36
N LEU A 135 15.41 12.73 34.65
CA LEU A 135 16.31 12.22 33.61
C LEU A 135 15.72 12.39 32.21
N ALA A 136 16.59 12.51 31.22
CA ALA A 136 16.20 12.43 29.83
C ALA A 136 15.69 11.01 29.50
N VAL A 137 14.67 10.91 28.65
CA VAL A 137 14.08 9.64 28.23
C VAL A 137 14.22 9.46 26.73
N ASP A 138 14.55 8.25 26.29
CA ASP A 138 14.76 7.95 24.88
C ASP A 138 13.61 7.15 24.28
N GLY A 139 13.19 7.54 23.08
CA GLY A 139 12.28 6.76 22.27
C GLY A 139 12.94 5.65 21.46
N GLN A 140 12.10 4.83 20.82
CA GLN A 140 12.53 3.84 19.82
C GLN A 140 11.66 3.93 18.57
N GLY A 141 12.22 3.57 17.41
CA GLY A 141 11.49 3.52 16.14
C GLY A 141 10.18 2.68 16.16
N PRO A 142 9.33 2.85 15.13
CA PRO A 142 9.51 3.78 14.02
C PRO A 142 9.45 5.23 14.48
N GLN A 143 10.30 6.05 13.88
CA GLN A 143 10.26 7.47 14.17
C GLN A 143 9.01 8.08 13.56
N ALA A 144 8.31 8.89 14.34
CA ALA A 144 7.08 9.52 13.92
C ALA A 144 7.32 10.86 13.22
N SER A 145 8.57 11.32 13.08
CA SER A 145 8.86 12.66 12.55
C SER A 145 10.33 13.12 12.76
N LEU A 146 11.25 12.82 11.84
CA LEU A 146 12.55 13.53 11.78
C LEU A 146 12.86 14.00 10.35
N ARG A 147 13.43 15.20 10.21
CA ARG A 147 14.11 15.66 8.99
C ARG A 147 15.49 15.00 8.88
N SER A 148 16.12 15.16 7.72
CA SER A 148 17.49 14.68 7.45
C SER A 148 18.56 15.26 8.40
N ASP A 149 18.31 16.42 9.01
CA ASP A 149 19.18 17.05 10.01
C ASP A 149 18.91 16.59 11.46
N GLY A 150 18.00 15.63 11.65
CA GLY A 150 17.60 15.13 12.97
C GLY A 150 16.64 16.05 13.72
N SER A 151 16.13 17.12 13.10
CA SER A 151 15.08 17.97 13.68
C SER A 151 13.70 17.35 13.53
N PHE A 152 12.79 17.66 14.44
CA PHE A 152 11.42 17.15 14.45
C PHE A 152 10.59 17.67 13.25
N ASP A 153 9.90 16.77 12.55
CA ASP A 153 9.02 17.11 11.41
C ASP A 153 7.64 16.43 11.47
N PRO A 154 6.61 17.11 12.00
CA PRO A 154 5.30 16.52 12.20
C PRO A 154 4.61 16.07 10.90
N ALA A 155 5.09 16.50 9.73
CA ALA A 155 4.54 16.11 8.43
C ALA A 155 5.01 14.73 7.94
N ASN A 156 6.08 14.17 8.52
CA ASN A 156 6.76 12.98 8.01
C ASN A 156 6.61 11.75 8.92
N GLY A 157 5.46 11.61 9.57
CA GLY A 157 5.26 10.49 10.48
C GLY A 157 5.12 9.14 9.82
N TYR A 158 5.56 8.11 10.54
CA TYR A 158 5.45 6.75 10.07
C TYR A 158 3.97 6.38 9.97
N VAL A 159 3.56 6.03 8.76
CA VAL A 159 2.24 5.49 8.51
C VAL A 159 2.28 4.00 8.80
N TYR A 160 1.29 3.42 9.48
CA TYR A 160 1.02 1.99 9.42
C TYR A 160 -0.17 1.73 8.51
N ASP A 161 -0.10 0.69 7.68
CA ASP A 161 -1.30 0.11 7.08
C ASP A 161 -2.05 -0.72 8.13
N GLU A 162 -3.36 -0.91 7.97
CA GLU A 162 -4.22 -1.53 9.00
C GLU A 162 -3.77 -2.94 9.40
N GLY A 163 -3.21 -3.70 8.44
CA GLY A 163 -2.69 -5.04 8.68
C GLY A 163 -1.24 -5.08 9.20
N GLU A 164 -0.57 -3.93 9.30
CA GLU A 164 0.82 -3.86 9.76
C GLU A 164 0.91 -3.82 11.29
N CYS A 165 1.98 -4.43 11.82
CA CYS A 165 2.31 -4.41 13.23
C CYS A 165 3.77 -4.02 13.43
N PHE A 166 4.10 -3.35 14.54
CA PHE A 166 5.47 -2.93 14.81
C PHE A 166 6.49 -4.09 14.94
N LEU A 167 6.10 -5.29 15.38
CA LEU A 167 6.97 -6.49 15.38
C LEU A 167 6.93 -7.25 14.07
N GLY A 168 6.04 -6.83 13.17
CA GLY A 168 5.76 -7.53 11.93
C GLY A 168 4.92 -8.79 12.05
N ALA A 169 4.74 -9.45 10.90
CA ALA A 169 4.03 -10.70 10.68
C ALA A 169 4.88 -11.62 9.77
N GLU A 170 4.53 -12.90 9.72
CA GLU A 170 5.21 -13.88 8.86
C GLU A 170 5.14 -13.50 7.37
N GLY A 171 6.26 -13.60 6.66
CA GLY A 171 6.33 -13.35 5.23
C GLY A 171 6.20 -11.88 4.81
N GLN A 172 6.29 -10.94 5.75
CA GLN A 172 6.14 -9.53 5.47
C GLN A 172 7.31 -8.90 4.71
N ASP A 173 7.07 -7.72 4.14
CA ASP A 173 8.02 -6.90 3.41
C ASP A 173 8.18 -5.48 3.98
N TYR A 174 7.55 -5.18 5.12
CA TYR A 174 7.70 -3.90 5.81
C TYR A 174 8.70 -3.98 6.99
N PRO A 175 9.28 -2.85 7.44
CA PRO A 175 10.23 -2.84 8.55
C PRO A 175 9.63 -3.33 9.88
N VAL A 176 10.45 -4.01 10.68
CA VAL A 176 10.14 -4.36 12.08
C VAL A 176 10.90 -3.46 13.05
N TYR A 177 10.33 -3.26 14.23
CA TYR A 177 10.90 -2.48 15.32
C TYR A 177 10.85 -3.29 16.63
N PRO A 178 11.69 -4.33 16.77
CA PRO A 178 11.75 -5.21 17.94
C PRO A 178 11.86 -4.41 19.22
N LYS A 179 11.23 -4.84 20.31
CA LYS A 179 11.24 -4.08 21.57
C LYS A 179 12.66 -3.99 22.13
N GLU A 180 13.09 -2.77 22.47
CA GLU A 180 14.31 -2.54 23.24
C GLU A 180 13.95 -2.16 24.68
N THR A 181 14.56 -2.83 25.66
CA THR A 181 14.28 -2.57 27.08
C THR A 181 14.48 -1.10 27.44
N GLY A 182 13.50 -0.50 28.14
CA GLY A 182 13.59 0.85 28.69
C GLY A 182 13.25 1.97 27.70
N ARG A 183 12.96 1.67 26.43
CA ARG A 183 12.60 2.68 25.42
C ARG A 183 11.16 3.13 25.55
N ILE A 184 10.90 4.41 25.30
CA ILE A 184 9.56 5.00 25.33
C ILE A 184 8.88 4.93 23.96
N ARG A 185 7.63 4.47 23.92
CA ARG A 185 6.77 4.55 22.73
C ARG A 185 5.35 4.98 23.08
N VAL A 186 4.76 5.79 22.21
CA VAL A 186 3.30 5.98 22.19
C VAL A 186 2.67 4.82 21.45
N THR A 187 1.50 4.38 21.89
CA THR A 187 0.88 3.15 21.41
C THR A 187 -0.57 3.41 20.97
N LEU A 188 -1.00 2.67 19.95
CA LEU A 188 -2.37 2.67 19.48
C LEU A 188 -2.85 1.24 19.24
N GLY A 189 -4.06 0.98 19.74
CA GLY A 189 -4.72 -0.32 19.67
C GLY A 189 -6.15 -0.20 19.19
N SER A 190 -6.67 -1.31 18.69
CA SER A 190 -8.10 -1.47 18.40
C SER A 190 -8.73 -2.43 19.41
N THR A 191 -9.97 -2.16 19.78
CA THR A 191 -10.77 -3.01 20.69
C THR A 191 -11.66 -4.01 19.94
N ASN A 192 -11.93 -3.74 18.66
CA ASN A 192 -12.88 -4.50 17.85
C ASN A 192 -12.30 -4.96 16.50
N ARG A 193 -10.99 -4.76 16.28
CA ARG A 193 -10.26 -5.29 15.12
C ARG A 193 -8.95 -5.89 15.60
N ASN A 194 -8.63 -7.08 15.09
CA ASN A 194 -7.40 -7.78 15.40
C ASN A 194 -6.42 -7.65 14.24
N MET A 195 -5.14 -7.45 14.57
CA MET A 195 -4.06 -7.36 13.59
C MET A 195 -3.07 -8.51 13.84
N PRO A 196 -2.65 -9.24 12.79
CA PRO A 196 -1.66 -10.30 12.93
C PRO A 196 -0.32 -9.69 13.35
N CYS A 197 0.37 -10.34 14.29
CA CYS A 197 1.69 -9.93 14.72
C CYS A 197 2.48 -11.13 15.25
N THR A 198 3.78 -11.20 14.94
CA THR A 198 4.67 -12.34 15.26
C THR A 198 4.95 -12.50 16.76
N GLY A 199 4.53 -11.55 17.61
CA GLY A 199 4.76 -11.63 19.05
C GLY A 199 3.74 -10.85 19.88
N GLY A 200 3.85 -10.95 21.21
CA GLY A 200 2.93 -10.31 22.14
C GLY A 200 2.98 -8.78 22.07
N ILE A 201 1.86 -8.15 21.72
CA ILE A 201 1.74 -6.69 21.52
C ILE A 201 0.96 -5.96 22.60
N GLY A 202 0.39 -6.66 23.58
CA GLY A 202 -0.43 -6.07 24.64
C GLY A 202 -1.70 -5.37 24.14
N GLY A 203 -2.20 -5.73 22.95
CA GLY A 203 -3.34 -5.06 22.30
C GLY A 203 -2.97 -3.78 21.52
N TYR A 204 -1.68 -3.48 21.38
CA TYR A 204 -1.17 -2.28 20.69
C TYR A 204 -0.26 -2.65 19.50
N PRO A 205 -0.84 -2.97 18.33
CA PRO A 205 -0.09 -3.34 17.14
C PRO A 205 0.68 -2.16 16.52
N TRP A 206 0.23 -0.93 16.75
CA TRP A 206 0.87 0.27 16.20
C TRP A 206 1.56 1.04 17.31
N ARG A 207 2.84 1.33 17.11
CA ARG A 207 3.67 2.05 18.08
C ARG A 207 4.57 3.04 17.36
N TRP A 208 4.81 4.18 17.98
CA TRP A 208 5.76 5.17 17.47
C TRP A 208 6.71 5.61 18.55
N GLY A 209 7.93 5.92 18.14
CA GLY A 209 8.90 6.58 18.98
C GLY A 209 8.52 8.01 19.28
N ILE A 210 9.11 8.52 20.36
CA ILE A 210 9.04 9.95 20.67
C ILE A 210 10.11 10.77 19.93
N ASP A 211 10.82 10.20 18.94
CA ASP A 211 11.79 10.87 18.05
C ASP A 211 12.99 11.54 18.76
N GLY A 212 13.81 10.71 19.41
CA GLY A 212 15.03 11.13 20.11
C GLY A 212 14.80 11.48 21.59
N PRO A 213 15.85 11.88 22.31
CA PRO A 213 15.77 12.15 23.74
C PRO A 213 14.75 13.26 24.04
N LEU A 214 13.93 13.05 25.07
CA LEU A 214 13.01 14.04 25.62
C LEU A 214 13.54 14.47 26.99
N GLN A 215 13.97 15.72 27.09
CA GLN A 215 14.63 16.25 28.29
C GLN A 215 13.63 16.48 29.44
N PRO A 216 14.08 16.52 30.71
CA PRO A 216 13.24 16.86 31.86
C PRO A 216 12.41 18.14 31.63
N GLY A 217 11.10 18.06 31.90
CA GLY A 217 10.15 19.16 31.70
C GLY A 217 9.71 19.39 30.25
N GLN A 218 10.38 18.81 29.26
CA GLN A 218 10.07 18.99 27.85
C GLN A 218 8.77 18.27 27.46
N SER A 219 7.99 18.90 26.58
CA SER A 219 6.85 18.27 25.91
C SER A 219 7.11 18.13 24.42
N ARG A 220 6.53 17.09 23.81
CA ARG A 220 6.61 16.83 22.37
C ARG A 220 5.30 16.22 21.89
N THR A 221 4.78 16.71 20.77
CA THR A 221 3.65 16.07 20.09
C THR A 221 4.19 15.14 19.03
N VAL A 222 3.87 13.86 19.10
CA VAL A 222 4.24 12.81 18.16
C VAL A 222 3.03 12.55 17.26
N THR A 223 3.21 12.53 15.93
CA THR A 223 2.11 12.23 15.00
C THR A 223 2.33 10.87 14.36
N GLY A 224 1.51 9.90 14.77
CA GLY A 224 1.38 8.63 14.06
C GLY A 224 0.31 8.72 12.99
N TYR A 225 0.42 7.93 11.93
CA TYR A 225 -0.61 7.84 10.91
C TYR A 225 -1.05 6.39 10.75
N ILE A 226 -2.35 6.14 10.68
CA ILE A 226 -2.91 4.81 10.39
C ILE A 226 -3.74 4.89 9.13
N ARG A 227 -3.55 3.97 8.21
CA ARG A 227 -4.42 3.82 7.04
C ARG A 227 -5.35 2.63 7.22
N PHE A 228 -6.65 2.89 7.28
CA PHE A 228 -7.66 1.84 7.31
C PHE A 228 -7.99 1.35 5.90
N ARG A 229 -8.26 0.05 5.76
CA ARG A 229 -8.60 -0.60 4.48
C ARG A 229 -9.99 -1.19 4.49
N VAL A 230 -10.43 -1.68 5.65
CA VAL A 230 -11.73 -2.34 5.77
C VAL A 230 -12.79 -1.34 6.21
N PRO A 231 -13.83 -1.09 5.39
CA PRO A 231 -14.96 -0.26 5.80
C PRO A 231 -15.68 -0.80 7.04
N GLY A 232 -16.30 0.08 7.80
CA GLY A 232 -16.99 -0.20 9.06
C GLY A 232 -16.42 0.59 10.22
N GLU A 233 -16.84 0.27 11.44
CA GLU A 233 -16.39 0.99 12.63
C GLU A 233 -15.12 0.37 13.22
N VAL A 234 -14.22 1.22 13.71
CA VAL A 234 -13.05 0.82 14.50
C VAL A 234 -13.00 1.65 15.77
N THR A 235 -12.93 0.99 16.92
CA THR A 235 -12.83 1.66 18.22
C THR A 235 -11.39 1.58 18.71
N LEU A 236 -10.72 2.72 18.60
CA LEU A 236 -9.30 2.90 18.93
C LEU A 236 -9.11 3.28 20.38
N LYS A 237 -7.96 2.90 20.92
CA LYS A 237 -7.47 3.28 22.25
C LYS A 237 -5.98 3.56 22.22
N ALA A 238 -5.52 4.51 23.02
CA ALA A 238 -4.14 4.95 23.06
C ALA A 238 -3.45 4.53 24.37
N GLY A 239 -2.12 4.54 24.34
CA GLY A 239 -1.30 4.31 25.52
C GLY A 239 0.10 4.93 25.39
N LEU A 240 0.85 4.82 26.47
CA LEU A 240 2.24 5.25 26.57
C LEU A 240 2.99 4.20 27.38
N ILE A 241 4.06 3.64 26.80
CA ILE A 241 4.80 2.51 27.37
C ILE A 241 6.30 2.82 27.44
N GLN A 242 6.94 2.31 28.49
CA GLN A 242 8.35 2.00 28.55
C GLN A 242 8.54 0.50 28.35
N GLU A 243 9.13 0.11 27.23
CA GLU A 243 9.22 -1.29 26.81
C GLU A 243 9.91 -2.18 27.84
N TYR A 244 9.30 -3.33 28.13
CA TYR A 244 9.73 -4.29 29.16
C TYR A 244 9.84 -3.72 30.58
N VAL A 245 9.31 -2.53 30.81
CA VAL A 245 9.25 -1.89 32.12
C VAL A 245 7.79 -1.65 32.49
N ARG A 246 7.12 -0.65 31.94
CA ARG A 246 5.80 -0.24 32.43
C ARG A 246 4.95 0.47 31.40
N TYR A 247 3.64 0.50 31.65
CA TYR A 247 2.76 1.48 31.02
C TYR A 247 2.61 2.71 31.92
N PHE A 248 2.71 3.90 31.31
CA PHE A 248 2.34 5.18 31.94
C PHE A 248 0.89 5.54 31.68
N ALA A 249 0.32 5.03 30.58
CA ALA A 249 -1.08 5.14 30.25
C ALA A 249 -1.52 3.89 29.47
N GLU A 250 -2.67 3.31 29.83
CA GLU A 250 -3.31 2.19 29.15
C GLU A 250 -4.78 2.54 28.87
N ASP A 251 -5.25 2.19 27.68
CA ASP A 251 -6.65 2.21 27.27
C ASP A 251 -7.32 3.60 27.39
N VAL A 252 -6.52 4.65 27.22
CA VAL A 252 -6.98 6.04 27.29
C VAL A 252 -7.46 6.55 25.93
N ALA A 253 -8.18 7.68 25.95
CA ALA A 253 -8.67 8.38 24.76
C ALA A 253 -9.48 7.48 23.81
N THR A 254 -10.28 6.56 24.35
CA THR A 254 -11.04 5.62 23.51
C THR A 254 -11.99 6.37 22.55
N LYS A 255 -11.92 6.04 21.26
CA LYS A 255 -12.68 6.73 20.21
C LYS A 255 -13.10 5.77 19.08
N THR A 256 -14.37 5.81 18.71
CA THR A 256 -14.87 5.12 17.51
C THR A 256 -14.68 5.99 16.28
N ILE A 257 -14.07 5.42 15.24
CA ILE A 257 -13.84 6.00 13.93
C ILE A 257 -14.71 5.24 12.92
N THR A 258 -15.41 5.97 12.06
CA THR A 258 -16.16 5.39 10.94
C THR A 258 -15.27 5.31 9.71
N VAL A 259 -14.97 4.10 9.24
CA VAL A 259 -14.28 3.89 7.97
C VAL A 259 -15.32 3.70 6.88
N VAL A 260 -15.40 4.63 5.93
CA VAL A 260 -16.31 4.51 4.77
C VAL A 260 -15.61 3.79 3.62
N PRO A 261 -16.35 3.28 2.61
CA PRO A 261 -15.76 2.79 1.38
C PRO A 261 -14.78 3.80 0.76
N GLU A 262 -13.86 3.26 -0.04
CA GLU A 262 -12.90 4.06 -0.79
C GLU A 262 -13.63 5.00 -1.78
N ARG A 263 -12.95 6.09 -2.17
CA ARG A 263 -13.51 7.17 -3.00
C ARG A 263 -12.75 7.39 -4.30
N ILE A 264 -12.03 6.37 -4.75
CA ILE A 264 -11.18 6.41 -5.93
C ILE A 264 -12.05 6.11 -7.13
N THR A 265 -12.17 7.09 -8.03
CA THR A 265 -12.96 6.90 -9.25
C THR A 265 -12.25 5.93 -10.20
N PRO A 266 -13.00 5.08 -10.94
CA PRO A 266 -12.44 4.24 -12.00
C PRO A 266 -11.67 5.04 -13.05
N VAL A 267 -10.65 4.41 -13.64
CA VAL A 267 -9.96 4.91 -14.83
C VAL A 267 -10.55 4.21 -16.04
N VAL A 268 -11.05 4.97 -17.00
CA VAL A 268 -11.56 4.45 -18.27
C VAL A 268 -10.51 4.58 -19.37
N SER A 269 -10.56 3.70 -20.38
CA SER A 269 -9.75 3.84 -21.59
C SER A 269 -10.17 5.08 -22.34
N VAL A 270 -9.18 5.92 -22.68
CA VAL A 270 -9.36 7.26 -23.23
C VAL A 270 -8.56 7.43 -24.50
N TYR A 271 -9.07 8.22 -25.44
CA TYR A 271 -8.50 8.33 -26.77
C TYR A 271 -8.50 9.77 -27.26
N ASP A 272 -7.50 10.12 -28.06
CA ASP A 272 -7.47 11.42 -28.72
C ASP A 272 -8.34 11.46 -29.98
N THR A 273 -8.31 12.60 -30.68
CA THR A 273 -9.07 12.83 -31.91
C THR A 273 -8.67 11.92 -33.08
N GLU A 274 -7.54 11.22 -32.97
CA GLU A 274 -7.06 10.22 -33.94
C GLU A 274 -7.33 8.79 -33.47
N ALA A 275 -8.15 8.61 -32.43
CA ALA A 275 -8.42 7.35 -31.77
C ALA A 275 -7.13 6.65 -31.31
N ARG A 276 -6.13 7.41 -30.86
CA ARG A 276 -4.93 6.88 -30.25
C ARG A 276 -5.07 6.94 -28.73
N PRO A 277 -4.59 5.93 -27.98
CA PRO A 277 -4.97 5.85 -26.58
C PRO A 277 -4.09 6.76 -25.71
N LEU A 278 -4.74 7.45 -24.79
CA LEU A 278 -4.17 8.47 -23.94
C LEU A 278 -3.76 7.89 -22.59
N ALA A 279 -2.78 8.52 -21.96
CA ALA A 279 -2.49 8.38 -20.55
C ALA A 279 -2.80 9.69 -19.85
N TYR A 280 -3.27 9.61 -18.60
CA TYR A 280 -3.57 10.75 -17.76
C TYR A 280 -2.42 11.06 -16.83
N VAL A 281 -2.20 12.35 -16.61
CA VAL A 281 -1.18 12.89 -15.73
C VAL A 281 -1.86 13.63 -14.59
N TYR A 282 -1.46 13.32 -13.37
CA TYR A 282 -1.90 14.02 -12.17
C TYR A 282 -0.68 14.51 -11.39
N LYS A 283 -0.86 15.51 -10.53
CA LYS A 283 0.08 15.76 -9.43
C LYS A 283 0.05 14.58 -8.47
N LEU A 284 1.19 14.25 -7.88
CA LEU A 284 1.24 13.35 -6.73
C LEU A 284 0.65 14.07 -5.52
N ALA A 285 -0.28 13.43 -4.82
CA ALA A 285 -0.80 13.98 -3.57
C ALA A 285 0.31 14.12 -2.52
N ASN A 286 0.04 14.85 -1.43
CA ASN A 286 1.00 15.00 -0.35
C ASN A 286 1.15 13.70 0.45
N ILE A 287 2.05 12.82 0.00
CA ILE A 287 2.35 11.53 0.61
C ILE A 287 3.77 11.59 1.18
N PRO A 288 3.97 11.23 2.46
CA PRO A 288 5.30 11.19 3.07
C PRO A 288 6.28 10.27 2.33
N ASP A 289 7.53 10.69 2.22
CA ASP A 289 8.57 9.96 1.47
C ASP A 289 8.85 8.58 2.09
N ASN A 290 8.80 8.47 3.41
CA ASN A 290 8.99 7.20 4.13
C ASN A 290 7.92 6.16 3.77
N LEU A 291 6.70 6.61 3.47
CA LEU A 291 5.61 5.76 3.02
C LEU A 291 5.78 5.42 1.54
N LEU A 292 6.10 6.40 0.69
CA LEU A 292 6.37 6.17 -0.74
C LEU A 292 7.50 5.17 -0.93
N ALA A 293 8.58 5.27 -0.14
CA ALA A 293 9.75 4.42 -0.23
C ALA A 293 9.44 2.93 0.02
N ARG A 294 8.44 2.64 0.85
CA ARG A 294 8.15 1.28 1.33
C ARG A 294 6.84 0.69 0.81
N THR A 295 5.90 1.52 0.37
CA THR A 295 4.55 1.04 0.09
C THR A 295 4.52 0.23 -1.20
N ARG A 296 4.08 -1.02 -1.09
CA ARG A 296 3.81 -1.89 -2.24
C ARG A 296 2.39 -1.77 -2.74
N ASN A 297 1.54 -1.11 -1.96
CA ASN A 297 0.13 -0.99 -2.26
C ASN A 297 -0.12 0.25 -3.14
N PRO A 298 -0.65 0.07 -4.35
CA PRO A 298 -0.96 1.16 -5.31
C PRO A 298 -2.00 2.17 -4.81
N LEU A 299 -2.86 1.76 -3.87
CA LEU A 299 -3.88 2.61 -3.25
C LEU A 299 -3.27 3.64 -2.30
N SER A 300 -2.03 3.41 -1.84
CA SER A 300 -1.29 4.37 -1.06
C SER A 300 -0.89 5.60 -1.86
N ILE A 301 -0.94 5.48 -3.19
CA ILE A 301 -0.53 6.49 -4.15
C ILE A 301 -1.79 7.20 -4.66
N THR A 302 -2.18 8.28 -4.01
CA THR A 302 -3.41 9.00 -4.33
C THR A 302 -3.17 10.11 -5.36
N ARG A 303 -4.18 10.33 -6.21
CA ARG A 303 -4.19 11.42 -7.19
C ARG A 303 -4.23 12.77 -6.49
N GLY A 304 -3.40 13.70 -6.93
CA GLY A 304 -3.57 15.12 -6.71
C GLY A 304 -4.37 15.77 -7.84
N GLU A 305 -4.04 17.02 -8.16
CA GLU A 305 -4.67 17.77 -9.26
C GLU A 305 -4.45 17.09 -10.63
N TYR A 306 -5.49 17.05 -11.47
CA TYR A 306 -5.36 16.61 -12.87
C TYR A 306 -4.58 17.63 -13.68
N VAL A 307 -3.52 17.18 -14.35
CA VAL A 307 -2.64 18.03 -15.17
C VAL A 307 -3.07 18.01 -16.63
N GLY A 308 -3.45 16.85 -17.15
CA GLY A 308 -3.82 16.67 -18.54
C GLY A 308 -3.62 15.24 -19.03
N SER A 309 -3.65 15.07 -20.36
CA SER A 309 -3.47 13.78 -21.01
C SER A 309 -2.54 13.86 -22.21
N PHE A 310 -1.85 12.78 -22.53
CA PHE A 310 -0.99 12.69 -23.72
C PHE A 310 -1.08 11.31 -24.37
N PHE A 311 -0.81 11.24 -25.68
CA PHE A 311 -0.71 9.97 -26.38
C PHE A 311 0.47 9.18 -25.85
N TRP A 312 0.21 7.95 -25.40
CA TRP A 312 1.26 7.08 -24.92
C TRP A 312 0.87 5.63 -25.08
N ASN A 313 1.67 4.84 -25.79
CA ASN A 313 1.43 3.43 -26.06
C ASN A 313 2.13 2.45 -25.11
N GLY A 314 2.46 2.91 -23.91
CA GLY A 314 3.22 2.13 -22.93
C GLY A 314 4.71 1.99 -23.24
N LYS A 315 5.20 2.50 -24.38
CA LYS A 315 6.62 2.45 -24.72
C LYS A 315 7.45 3.15 -23.65
N PHE A 316 8.53 2.49 -23.24
CA PHE A 316 9.52 3.06 -22.34
C PHE A 316 9.97 4.45 -22.83
N THR A 317 9.74 5.44 -21.97
CA THR A 317 10.09 6.83 -22.21
C THR A 317 10.93 7.29 -21.03
N ASN A 318 12.07 7.91 -21.33
CA ASN A 318 12.94 8.55 -20.35
C ASN A 318 12.79 10.05 -20.51
N TRP A 319 12.24 10.72 -19.49
CA TRP A 319 12.03 12.15 -19.47
C TRP A 319 13.18 12.92 -18.81
N GLY A 320 14.18 12.22 -18.26
CA GLY A 320 15.26 12.84 -17.48
C GLY A 320 14.70 13.56 -16.25
N ALA A 321 15.20 14.75 -15.94
CA ALA A 321 14.73 15.57 -14.80
C ALA A 321 13.35 16.23 -15.01
N GLY A 322 12.61 15.80 -16.03
CA GLY A 322 11.29 16.30 -16.39
C GLY A 322 10.27 15.17 -16.40
N GLY A 323 9.05 15.48 -16.82
CA GLY A 323 7.96 14.55 -16.98
C GLY A 323 7.06 14.93 -18.16
N PRO A 324 6.03 14.11 -18.44
CA PRO A 324 5.06 14.45 -19.48
C PRO A 324 4.40 15.80 -19.18
N LEU A 325 3.99 16.52 -20.22
CA LEU A 325 3.29 17.81 -20.10
C LEU A 325 4.06 18.87 -19.27
N GLY A 326 5.40 18.82 -19.29
CA GLY A 326 6.26 19.79 -18.61
C GLY A 326 6.26 19.68 -17.08
N GLN A 327 5.85 18.53 -16.53
CA GLN A 327 6.11 18.23 -15.12
C GLN A 327 7.62 18.11 -14.87
N ASN A 328 8.05 18.28 -13.62
CA ASN A 328 9.42 17.98 -13.20
C ASN A 328 9.38 16.78 -12.26
N ASP A 329 8.95 17.01 -11.02
CA ASP A 329 8.82 16.02 -9.97
C ASP A 329 7.38 15.93 -9.46
N GLY A 330 7.06 14.88 -8.70
CA GLY A 330 5.83 14.79 -7.91
C GLY A 330 4.59 14.67 -8.80
N PHE A 331 4.60 13.71 -9.71
CA PHE A 331 3.49 13.46 -10.62
C PHE A 331 3.16 11.96 -10.72
N LEU A 332 2.01 11.69 -11.33
CA LEU A 332 1.45 10.36 -11.54
C LEU A 332 1.08 10.20 -13.00
N ILE A 333 1.25 8.98 -13.52
CA ILE A 333 0.69 8.55 -14.80
C ILE A 333 -0.25 7.39 -14.56
N GLU A 334 -1.47 7.49 -15.09
CA GLU A 334 -2.43 6.38 -15.11
C GLU A 334 -2.93 6.15 -16.53
N GLN A 335 -3.09 4.88 -16.89
CA GLN A 335 -3.60 4.48 -18.18
C GLN A 335 -4.35 3.16 -18.09
N THR A 336 -5.53 3.10 -18.71
CA THR A 336 -6.30 1.87 -18.91
C THR A 336 -6.49 1.65 -20.40
N ARG A 337 -6.29 0.42 -20.86
CA ARG A 337 -6.32 0.03 -22.27
C ARG A 337 -6.85 -1.38 -22.44
N LEU A 338 -7.19 -1.72 -23.68
CA LEU A 338 -7.49 -3.08 -24.09
C LEU A 338 -6.34 -3.63 -24.92
N PHE A 339 -6.07 -4.92 -24.77
CA PHE A 339 -5.19 -5.67 -25.65
C PHE A 339 -5.79 -7.04 -25.98
N ARG A 340 -5.27 -7.67 -27.03
CA ARG A 340 -5.63 -9.03 -27.41
C ARG A 340 -4.51 -10.01 -27.09
N ALA A 341 -4.82 -11.02 -26.27
CA ALA A 341 -4.05 -12.23 -26.15
C ALA A 341 -4.35 -13.13 -27.36
N PRO A 342 -3.39 -13.41 -28.26
CA PRO A 342 -3.66 -14.20 -29.47
C PRO A 342 -3.86 -15.69 -29.19
N VAL A 343 -3.29 -16.20 -28.09
CA VAL A 343 -3.33 -17.62 -27.72
C VAL A 343 -3.52 -17.77 -26.21
N ASP A 344 -4.07 -18.91 -25.79
CA ASP A 344 -4.07 -19.33 -24.39
C ASP A 344 -2.64 -19.53 -23.89
N GLY A 345 -2.37 -19.18 -22.64
CA GLY A 345 -1.13 -19.54 -21.96
C GLY A 345 -0.68 -18.52 -20.91
N THR A 346 0.52 -18.75 -20.38
CA THR A 346 1.15 -17.86 -19.39
C THR A 346 1.86 -16.70 -20.10
N TYR A 347 1.43 -15.49 -19.79
CA TYR A 347 2.05 -14.25 -20.26
C TYR A 347 2.92 -13.67 -19.14
N THR A 348 4.04 -13.06 -19.51
CA THR A 348 4.85 -12.26 -18.58
C THR A 348 4.67 -10.79 -18.91
N PHE A 349 4.31 -9.97 -17.93
CA PHE A 349 4.30 -8.52 -18.06
C PHE A 349 5.49 -7.94 -17.32
N ARG A 350 6.02 -6.84 -17.82
CA ARG A 350 7.11 -6.10 -17.18
C ARG A 350 6.81 -4.62 -17.21
N THR A 351 7.11 -3.96 -16.10
CA THR A 351 7.22 -2.50 -16.02
C THR A 351 8.69 -2.13 -15.84
N THR A 352 9.09 -0.99 -16.41
CA THR A 352 10.40 -0.38 -16.18
C THR A 352 10.17 1.07 -15.81
N SER A 353 10.56 1.47 -14.60
CA SER A 353 10.27 2.82 -14.09
C SER A 353 11.28 3.36 -13.09
N ASP A 354 11.28 4.68 -12.97
CA ASP A 354 11.96 5.54 -11.98
C ASP A 354 10.96 6.65 -11.63
N ASP A 355 10.25 6.69 -10.50
CA ASP A 355 10.20 5.76 -9.37
C ASP A 355 9.24 4.57 -9.62
N GLY A 356 8.22 4.39 -8.77
CA GLY A 356 7.44 3.18 -8.67
C GLY A 356 6.29 3.05 -9.66
N SER A 357 5.98 1.82 -10.07
CA SER A 357 4.88 1.50 -10.97
C SER A 357 4.19 0.18 -10.65
N TRP A 358 2.95 0.07 -11.12
CA TRP A 358 2.09 -1.11 -10.98
C TRP A 358 1.37 -1.39 -12.29
N LEU A 359 1.06 -2.66 -12.51
CA LEU A 359 0.32 -3.10 -13.69
C LEU A 359 -0.69 -4.19 -13.33
N TRP A 360 -1.93 -3.99 -13.77
CA TRP A 360 -3.04 -4.92 -13.60
C TRP A 360 -3.47 -5.50 -14.93
N ILE A 361 -3.90 -6.75 -14.90
CA ILE A 361 -4.56 -7.43 -16.01
C ILE A 361 -5.92 -7.93 -15.52
N ASN A 362 -7.00 -7.45 -16.14
CA ASN A 362 -8.38 -7.74 -15.75
C ASN A 362 -8.64 -7.47 -14.24
N GLY A 363 -8.14 -6.34 -13.71
CA GLY A 363 -8.26 -5.96 -12.30
C GLY A 363 -7.36 -6.73 -11.33
N ARG A 364 -6.60 -7.73 -11.81
CA ARG A 364 -5.63 -8.46 -10.96
C ARG A 364 -4.26 -7.80 -11.06
N GLU A 365 -3.66 -7.49 -9.91
CA GLU A 365 -2.28 -6.98 -9.85
C GLU A 365 -1.29 -8.05 -10.32
N VAL A 366 -0.52 -7.75 -11.35
CA VAL A 366 0.46 -8.67 -11.97
C VAL A 366 1.88 -8.19 -11.73
N VAL A 367 2.15 -6.90 -11.83
CA VAL A 367 3.49 -6.34 -11.62
C VAL A 367 3.46 -5.29 -10.52
N VAL A 368 4.38 -5.42 -9.56
CA VAL A 368 4.60 -4.48 -8.46
C VAL A 368 6.06 -4.02 -8.51
N ASN A 369 6.31 -2.85 -9.09
CA ASN A 369 7.61 -2.17 -9.07
C ASN A 369 7.55 -1.01 -8.07
N SER A 370 7.37 -1.32 -6.81
CA SER A 370 7.06 -0.34 -5.76
C SER A 370 8.30 0.39 -5.20
N GLY A 371 8.04 1.50 -4.52
CA GLY A 371 9.04 2.23 -3.74
C GLY A 371 9.61 3.44 -4.47
N LEU A 372 10.49 4.16 -3.78
CA LEU A 372 11.39 5.15 -4.36
C LEU A 372 12.64 4.44 -4.84
N HIS A 373 13.00 4.60 -6.11
CA HIS A 373 14.15 3.94 -6.69
C HIS A 373 14.50 4.53 -8.06
N ALA A 374 15.80 4.55 -8.36
CA ALA A 374 16.26 4.77 -9.73
C ALA A 374 15.69 3.73 -10.71
N VAL A 375 15.85 3.97 -12.01
CA VAL A 375 15.32 3.10 -13.07
C VAL A 375 15.55 1.61 -12.81
N ARG A 376 14.45 0.87 -12.68
CA ARG A 376 14.43 -0.57 -12.42
C ARG A 376 13.28 -1.22 -13.16
N SER A 377 13.46 -2.47 -13.55
CA SER A 377 12.37 -3.31 -14.06
C SER A 377 11.84 -4.28 -13.01
N ALA A 378 10.53 -4.53 -13.02
CA ALA A 378 9.89 -5.64 -12.33
C ALA A 378 8.98 -6.39 -13.30
N SER A 379 8.75 -7.67 -13.05
CA SER A 379 7.89 -8.51 -13.88
C SER A 379 7.02 -9.44 -13.06
N GLY A 380 5.95 -9.92 -13.69
CA GLY A 380 5.05 -10.91 -13.12
C GLY A 380 4.29 -11.64 -14.22
N THR A 381 3.72 -12.79 -13.86
CA THR A 381 3.06 -13.69 -14.81
C THR A 381 1.58 -13.84 -14.52
N ILE A 382 0.81 -14.09 -15.58
CA ILE A 382 -0.62 -14.38 -15.49
C ILE A 382 -1.04 -15.34 -16.60
N ASP A 383 -1.89 -16.31 -16.28
CA ASP A 383 -2.53 -17.18 -17.27
C ASP A 383 -3.71 -16.47 -17.90
N LEU A 384 -3.69 -16.38 -19.23
CA LEU A 384 -4.75 -15.75 -20.02
C LEU A 384 -5.34 -16.74 -21.02
N LYS A 385 -6.61 -16.51 -21.33
CA LYS A 385 -7.28 -17.11 -22.49
C LYS A 385 -7.02 -16.26 -23.72
N ALA A 386 -7.07 -16.87 -24.90
CA ALA A 386 -7.09 -16.11 -26.14
C ALA A 386 -8.33 -15.19 -26.15
N GLY A 387 -8.15 -13.91 -26.44
CA GLY A 387 -9.23 -12.95 -26.39
C GLY A 387 -8.81 -11.56 -25.93
N ILE A 388 -9.82 -10.76 -25.56
CA ILE A 388 -9.67 -9.38 -25.14
C ILE A 388 -9.47 -9.32 -23.62
N HIS A 389 -8.51 -8.51 -23.20
CA HIS A 389 -8.20 -8.28 -21.80
C HIS A 389 -7.95 -6.80 -21.53
N THR A 390 -8.30 -6.39 -20.31
CA THR A 390 -8.01 -5.06 -19.79
C THR A 390 -6.59 -5.03 -19.23
N LEU A 391 -5.84 -4.00 -19.57
CA LEU A 391 -4.58 -3.64 -18.94
C LEU A 391 -4.74 -2.27 -18.28
N SER A 392 -4.29 -2.18 -17.04
CA SER A 392 -4.15 -0.89 -16.35
C SER A 392 -2.73 -0.71 -15.85
N PHE A 393 -2.29 0.54 -15.87
CA PHE A 393 -0.96 0.94 -15.46
C PHE A 393 -1.05 2.17 -14.57
N LYS A 394 -0.24 2.17 -13.52
CA LYS A 394 -0.06 3.31 -12.62
C LYS A 394 1.43 3.50 -12.38
N TYR A 395 1.87 4.74 -12.37
CA TYR A 395 3.25 5.12 -12.11
C TYR A 395 3.27 6.42 -11.33
N PHE A 396 4.27 6.58 -10.47
CA PHE A 396 4.58 7.84 -9.84
C PHE A 396 6.06 8.19 -9.95
N ASP A 397 6.32 9.49 -9.99
CA ASP A 397 7.62 10.08 -9.81
C ASP A 397 7.57 11.00 -8.59
N ARG A 398 8.54 10.88 -7.68
CA ARG A 398 8.62 11.74 -6.50
C ARG A 398 9.64 12.85 -6.66
N THR A 399 10.86 12.51 -7.06
CA THR A 399 11.96 13.44 -7.26
C THR A 399 13.02 12.84 -8.19
N GLY A 400 13.70 13.68 -8.96
CA GLY A 400 14.90 13.27 -9.69
C GLY A 400 14.61 13.00 -11.15
N ASN A 401 14.99 11.83 -11.65
CA ASN A 401 14.77 11.49 -13.06
C ASN A 401 13.52 10.65 -13.20
N ALA A 402 12.64 11.01 -14.12
CA ALA A 402 11.46 10.23 -14.42
C ALA A 402 11.64 9.35 -15.65
N SER A 403 11.27 8.07 -15.52
CA SER A 403 11.10 7.18 -16.67
C SER A 403 10.03 6.14 -16.41
N ALA A 404 9.30 5.73 -17.44
CA ALA A 404 8.27 4.71 -17.31
C ALA A 404 7.99 3.99 -18.64
N GLY A 405 7.61 2.73 -18.55
CA GLY A 405 7.15 1.91 -19.67
C GLY A 405 6.70 0.53 -19.22
N TYR A 406 5.94 -0.13 -20.07
CA TYR A 406 5.55 -1.51 -19.88
C TYR A 406 5.55 -2.30 -21.20
N ASP A 407 5.85 -3.58 -21.11
CA ASP A 407 5.87 -4.52 -22.22
C ASP A 407 5.43 -5.91 -21.77
N MET A 408 5.18 -6.80 -22.73
CA MET A 408 4.76 -8.17 -22.46
C MET A 408 5.61 -9.18 -23.22
N GLN A 409 5.67 -10.39 -22.70
CA GLN A 409 6.19 -11.59 -23.33
C GLN A 409 5.02 -12.54 -23.51
N LEU A 410 4.92 -13.15 -24.68
CA LEU A 410 3.89 -14.14 -24.96
C LEU A 410 4.25 -15.53 -24.43
N PRO A 411 3.26 -16.44 -24.37
CA PRO A 411 3.52 -17.84 -24.05
C PRO A 411 4.62 -18.41 -24.96
N ASN A 412 5.67 -18.95 -24.34
CA ASN A 412 6.82 -19.57 -25.00
C ASN A 412 7.70 -18.64 -25.87
N GLU A 413 7.52 -17.33 -25.83
CA GLU A 413 8.47 -16.37 -26.42
C GLU A 413 9.56 -16.02 -25.40
N THR A 414 10.71 -15.48 -25.82
CA THR A 414 11.77 -14.99 -24.92
C THR A 414 11.85 -13.47 -24.84
N ASP A 415 11.36 -12.79 -25.87
CA ASP A 415 11.53 -11.36 -26.04
C ASP A 415 10.28 -10.61 -25.56
N PHE A 416 10.53 -9.51 -24.85
CA PHE A 416 9.47 -8.56 -24.52
C PHE A 416 9.13 -7.70 -25.73
N ARG A 417 7.84 -7.44 -25.92
CA ARG A 417 7.31 -6.63 -27.02
C ARG A 417 6.25 -5.66 -26.52
N PRO A 418 6.03 -4.55 -27.24
CA PRO A 418 5.00 -3.58 -26.88
C PRO A 418 3.61 -4.21 -26.81
N VAL A 419 2.79 -3.74 -25.86
CA VAL A 419 1.38 -4.07 -25.79
C VAL A 419 0.62 -3.23 -26.81
N ARG A 420 -0.02 -3.89 -27.79
CA ARG A 420 -0.77 -3.19 -28.85
C ARG A 420 -2.22 -2.97 -28.44
N ASP A 421 -2.69 -1.74 -28.68
CA ASP A 421 -4.08 -1.38 -28.46
C ASP A 421 -4.96 -1.85 -29.64
N MET A 422 -6.16 -2.30 -29.31
CA MET A 422 -7.10 -2.87 -30.28
C MET A 422 -7.56 -1.88 -31.36
N LEU A 423 -7.66 -0.58 -31.04
CA LEU A 423 -8.08 0.42 -32.03
C LEU A 423 -6.96 0.77 -33.02
N GLU A 424 -5.70 0.55 -32.67
CA GLU A 424 -4.55 0.78 -33.55
C GLU A 424 -4.47 -0.26 -34.68
N ASP A 425 -5.01 -1.48 -34.47
CA ASP A 425 -4.96 -2.58 -35.45
C ASP A 425 -6.07 -2.49 -36.52
N THR A 426 -7.03 -1.57 -36.40
CA THR A 426 -8.12 -1.44 -37.38
C THR A 426 -7.70 -0.50 -38.53
N PRO A 427 -7.80 -0.93 -39.80
CA PRO A 427 -7.47 -0.07 -40.95
C PRO A 427 -8.26 1.24 -40.94
N ARG A 428 -7.53 2.35 -40.74
CA ARG A 428 -8.12 3.69 -40.60
C ARG A 428 -7.26 4.78 -41.24
N VAL A 429 -7.88 5.92 -41.54
CA VAL A 429 -7.20 7.16 -41.90
C VAL A 429 -7.64 8.22 -40.90
N GLY A 430 -6.76 8.58 -39.96
CA GLY A 430 -7.14 9.36 -38.79
C GLY A 430 -8.27 8.67 -38.03
N ARG A 431 -9.39 9.38 -37.83
CA ARG A 431 -10.61 8.89 -37.15
C ARG A 431 -11.59 8.10 -38.04
N ILE A 432 -11.27 7.87 -39.32
CA ILE A 432 -12.16 7.23 -40.28
C ILE A 432 -11.79 5.75 -40.42
N PHE A 433 -12.67 4.87 -39.97
CA PHE A 433 -12.52 3.42 -40.08
C PHE A 433 -13.15 2.91 -41.39
N ARG A 434 -12.45 2.01 -42.10
CA ARG A 434 -12.92 1.42 -43.38
C ARG A 434 -13.77 0.16 -43.20
N ALA A 435 -13.75 -0.42 -42.01
CA ALA A 435 -14.66 -1.49 -41.58
C ALA A 435 -15.21 -1.10 -40.20
N PRO A 436 -16.40 -1.58 -39.79
CA PRO A 436 -16.93 -1.28 -38.47
C PRO A 436 -15.96 -1.78 -37.40
N PRO A 437 -15.34 -0.89 -36.60
CA PRO A 437 -14.51 -1.33 -35.50
C PRO A 437 -15.39 -1.98 -34.42
N GLU A 438 -14.85 -2.97 -33.73
CA GLU A 438 -15.43 -3.39 -32.45
C GLU A 438 -15.02 -2.32 -31.42
N ILE A 439 -15.93 -1.41 -31.11
CA ILE A 439 -15.68 -0.39 -30.07
C ILE A 439 -15.88 -1.05 -28.71
N LEU A 440 -14.75 -1.40 -28.10
CA LEU A 440 -14.66 -1.91 -26.75
C LEU A 440 -13.96 -0.86 -25.89
N LEU A 441 -14.51 -0.56 -24.71
CA LEU A 441 -13.89 0.36 -23.75
C LEU A 441 -13.63 -0.37 -22.44
N ALA A 442 -12.42 -0.22 -21.91
CA ALA A 442 -12.02 -0.79 -20.64
C ALA A 442 -12.19 0.23 -19.52
N ALA A 443 -12.52 -0.28 -18.34
CA ALA A 443 -12.36 0.46 -17.10
C ALA A 443 -11.64 -0.44 -16.10
N ASP A 444 -10.92 0.21 -15.21
CA ASP A 444 -10.31 -0.44 -14.07
C ASP A 444 -10.56 0.40 -12.84
N ASP A 445 -11.04 -0.28 -11.81
CA ASP A 445 -11.20 0.31 -10.50
C ASP A 445 -9.95 0.03 -9.69
N GLN A 446 -9.06 1.02 -9.65
CA GLN A 446 -7.87 0.95 -8.82
C GLN A 446 -8.20 0.91 -7.33
N GLY A 447 -9.40 1.34 -6.92
CA GLY A 447 -9.98 1.24 -5.57
C GLY A 447 -10.17 -0.21 -5.09
N GLY A 448 -10.26 -1.15 -6.01
CA GLY A 448 -10.39 -2.59 -5.75
C GLY A 448 -11.81 -3.07 -5.44
N SER A 449 -12.81 -2.19 -5.47
CA SER A 449 -14.22 -2.57 -5.36
C SER A 449 -14.74 -3.22 -6.65
N GLY A 450 -14.13 -2.92 -7.79
CA GLY A 450 -14.48 -3.40 -9.11
C GLY A 450 -15.54 -2.55 -9.81
N ILE A 451 -15.64 -2.69 -11.14
CA ILE A 451 -16.61 -1.95 -11.95
C ILE A 451 -18.02 -2.52 -11.75
N ALA A 452 -18.95 -1.69 -11.32
CA ALA A 452 -20.37 -2.07 -11.16
C ALA A 452 -21.10 -1.97 -12.50
N ARG A 453 -21.00 -0.81 -13.16
CA ARG A 453 -21.73 -0.52 -14.39
C ARG A 453 -21.08 0.56 -15.23
N TRP A 454 -21.49 0.60 -16.48
CA TRP A 454 -21.20 1.65 -17.44
C TRP A 454 -22.46 2.44 -17.72
N ARG A 455 -22.29 3.72 -18.00
CA ARG A 455 -23.29 4.50 -18.73
C ARG A 455 -22.67 5.09 -19.99
N TYR A 456 -23.43 5.14 -21.06
CA TYR A 456 -23.01 5.71 -22.33
C TYR A 456 -24.14 6.41 -23.05
N SER A 457 -23.79 7.35 -23.93
CA SER A 457 -24.72 8.14 -24.74
C SER A 457 -24.10 8.38 -26.11
N PHE A 458 -24.89 8.24 -27.17
CA PHE A 458 -24.50 8.66 -28.51
C PHE A 458 -25.14 10.00 -28.83
N ASP A 459 -24.38 10.91 -29.42
CA ASP A 459 -24.87 12.17 -30.01
C ASP A 459 -25.80 12.99 -29.09
N TYR A 460 -25.47 12.99 -27.79
CA TYR A 460 -26.21 13.70 -26.73
C TYR A 460 -27.64 13.18 -26.47
N GLU A 461 -27.96 11.97 -26.92
CA GLU A 461 -29.21 11.28 -26.61
C GLU A 461 -29.30 10.85 -25.13
N ALA A 462 -30.37 10.15 -24.76
CA ALA A 462 -30.54 9.64 -23.41
C ALA A 462 -29.44 8.62 -23.05
N TRP A 463 -28.93 8.71 -21.82
CA TRP A 463 -27.95 7.76 -21.28
C TRP A 463 -28.53 6.35 -21.19
N THR A 464 -27.77 5.38 -21.66
CA THR A 464 -28.02 3.94 -21.51
C THR A 464 -27.04 3.35 -20.51
N GLU A 465 -27.49 2.41 -19.67
CA GLU A 465 -26.62 1.69 -18.73
C GLU A 465 -26.41 0.23 -19.14
N THR A 466 -25.24 -0.31 -18.80
CA THR A 466 -24.92 -1.73 -18.98
C THR A 466 -23.92 -2.20 -17.91
N THR A 467 -23.82 -3.51 -17.70
CA THR A 467 -22.91 -4.13 -16.71
C THR A 467 -21.78 -4.88 -17.40
N GLY A 468 -20.65 -5.05 -16.70
CA GLY A 468 -19.50 -5.81 -17.18
C GLY A 468 -18.19 -5.04 -17.05
N SER A 469 -17.06 -5.77 -17.10
CA SER A 469 -15.72 -5.18 -16.99
C SER A 469 -15.27 -4.41 -18.24
N VAL A 470 -15.92 -4.65 -19.38
CA VAL A 470 -15.68 -3.98 -20.65
C VAL A 470 -17.02 -3.53 -21.22
N LEU A 471 -17.09 -2.28 -21.67
CA LEU A 471 -18.23 -1.77 -22.42
C LEU A 471 -18.12 -2.22 -23.87
N ASN A 472 -19.02 -3.12 -24.28
CA ASN A 472 -19.15 -3.58 -25.66
C ASN A 472 -20.37 -2.93 -26.32
N LEU A 473 -20.13 -2.07 -27.31
CA LEU A 473 -21.17 -1.31 -28.00
C LEU A 473 -21.68 -2.01 -29.27
N GLY A 474 -21.17 -3.20 -29.58
CA GLY A 474 -21.61 -4.01 -30.71
C GLY A 474 -21.13 -3.47 -32.06
N LYS A 475 -21.99 -3.65 -33.09
CA LYS A 475 -21.66 -3.34 -34.49
C LYS A 475 -22.25 -2.01 -34.92
N PHE A 476 -21.45 -1.24 -35.63
CA PHE A 476 -21.82 0.07 -36.15
C PHE A 476 -22.03 0.03 -37.67
N VAL A 477 -22.87 0.93 -38.17
CA VAL A 477 -23.05 1.18 -39.61
C VAL A 477 -22.23 2.41 -40.04
N SER A 478 -22.07 2.62 -41.35
CA SER A 478 -21.42 3.83 -41.88
C SER A 478 -22.10 5.09 -41.36
N GLY A 479 -21.31 6.05 -40.87
CA GLY A 479 -21.82 7.24 -40.19
C GLY A 479 -20.76 7.92 -39.31
N SER A 480 -21.13 9.04 -38.70
CA SER A 480 -20.33 9.76 -37.69
C SER A 480 -20.98 9.62 -36.33
N TYR A 481 -20.17 9.41 -35.30
CA TYR A 481 -20.64 9.14 -33.94
C TYR A 481 -19.86 9.97 -32.94
N ASN A 482 -20.57 10.55 -31.97
CA ASN A 482 -19.98 11.11 -30.74
C ASN A 482 -20.47 10.30 -29.54
N LEU A 483 -19.58 9.44 -29.02
CA LEU A 483 -19.85 8.63 -27.86
C LEU A 483 -19.42 9.40 -26.61
N SER A 484 -20.31 9.55 -25.63
CA SER A 484 -19.97 9.91 -24.25
C SER A 484 -20.09 8.68 -23.36
N TYR A 485 -19.16 8.46 -22.44
CA TYR A 485 -19.15 7.27 -21.60
C TYR A 485 -18.54 7.53 -20.21
N GLN A 486 -18.92 6.70 -19.25
CA GLN A 486 -18.46 6.77 -17.87
C GLN A 486 -18.59 5.39 -17.23
N ALA A 487 -17.63 5.02 -16.37
CA ALA A 487 -17.72 3.83 -15.53
C ALA A 487 -18.04 4.22 -14.08
N ILE A 488 -18.81 3.37 -13.40
CA ILE A 488 -19.16 3.50 -11.99
C ILE A 488 -18.76 2.21 -11.28
N ASP A 489 -18.04 2.32 -10.17
CA ASP A 489 -17.60 1.19 -9.35
C ASP A 489 -18.68 0.70 -8.36
N ASN A 490 -18.35 -0.35 -7.61
CA ASN A 490 -19.22 -0.93 -6.59
C ASN A 490 -19.33 -0.07 -5.31
N ALA A 491 -18.39 0.85 -5.09
CA ALA A 491 -18.46 1.86 -4.03
C ALA A 491 -19.34 3.07 -4.41
N GLY A 492 -19.75 3.17 -5.68
CA GLY A 492 -20.57 4.26 -6.21
C GLY A 492 -19.78 5.44 -6.77
N ASN A 493 -18.45 5.35 -6.87
CA ASN A 493 -17.64 6.41 -7.48
C ASN A 493 -17.71 6.30 -9.00
N ALA A 494 -17.87 7.45 -9.65
CA ALA A 494 -17.99 7.54 -11.09
C ALA A 494 -16.75 8.20 -11.69
N SER A 495 -16.20 7.63 -12.78
CA SER A 495 -15.12 8.26 -13.54
C SER A 495 -15.55 9.64 -14.06
N PRO A 496 -14.66 10.50 -14.56
CA PRO A 496 -15.08 11.60 -15.42
C PRO A 496 -15.87 11.08 -16.65
N VAL A 497 -16.71 11.94 -17.22
CA VAL A 497 -17.39 11.64 -18.48
C VAL A 497 -16.41 11.88 -19.62
N GLU A 498 -16.12 10.83 -20.37
CA GLU A 498 -15.19 10.86 -21.49
C GLU A 498 -15.92 10.83 -22.82
N THR A 499 -15.26 11.33 -23.86
CA THR A 499 -15.83 11.39 -25.21
C THR A 499 -14.92 10.76 -26.26
N LEU A 500 -15.52 9.99 -27.17
CA LEU A 500 -14.86 9.44 -28.34
C LEU A 500 -15.66 9.80 -29.61
N SER A 501 -15.04 10.57 -30.50
CA SER A 501 -15.60 10.91 -31.81
C SER A 501 -14.93 10.09 -32.91
N PHE A 502 -15.72 9.36 -33.70
CA PHE A 502 -15.21 8.54 -34.80
C PHE A 502 -16.16 8.52 -36.00
N SER A 503 -15.70 8.03 -37.14
CA SER A 503 -16.53 7.85 -38.31
C SER A 503 -16.22 6.54 -39.02
N ILE A 504 -17.24 5.94 -39.62
CA ILE A 504 -17.13 4.70 -40.39
C ILE A 504 -17.52 5.03 -41.82
N ASN A 505 -16.57 4.79 -42.74
CA ASN A 505 -16.81 4.93 -44.17
C ASN A 505 -16.24 3.71 -44.90
N GLN A 506 -17.13 2.75 -45.17
CA GLN A 506 -16.79 1.52 -45.89
C GLN A 506 -16.48 1.74 -47.37
N GLU A 507 -16.87 2.88 -47.93
CA GLU A 507 -16.67 3.25 -49.34
C GLU A 507 -15.45 4.14 -49.56
N LEU A 508 -14.68 4.43 -48.50
CA LEU A 508 -13.53 5.32 -48.60
C LEU A 508 -12.56 4.78 -49.69
N PRO A 509 -12.16 5.59 -50.69
CA PRO A 509 -11.15 5.17 -51.68
C PRO A 509 -9.77 5.05 -51.02
N VAL A 510 -8.97 4.03 -51.36
CA VAL A 510 -7.52 3.99 -51.04
C VAL A 510 -6.78 4.14 -52.36
N GLU A 511 -6.11 5.26 -52.59
CA GLU A 511 -5.10 5.31 -53.64
C GLU A 511 -3.76 4.87 -53.07
N ARG A 512 -3.22 3.75 -53.56
CA ARG A 512 -1.87 3.29 -53.22
C ARG A 512 -0.90 3.76 -54.31
N SER A 513 -0.14 4.80 -54.03
CA SER A 513 0.98 5.21 -54.88
C SER A 513 2.22 4.41 -54.49
N TYR A 514 2.68 3.52 -55.37
CA TYR A 514 3.96 2.84 -55.22
C TYR A 514 5.07 3.77 -55.71
N LEU A 515 6.00 4.15 -54.83
CA LEU A 515 7.19 4.89 -55.26
C LEU A 515 8.04 3.98 -56.18
N PRO A 516 8.56 4.49 -57.31
CA PRO A 516 9.41 3.70 -58.19
C PRO A 516 10.68 3.29 -57.43
N ARG A 517 11.02 2.01 -57.50
CA ARG A 517 12.27 1.46 -56.97
C ARG A 517 13.45 2.05 -57.75
N VAL A 518 14.18 2.98 -57.15
CA VAL A 518 15.45 3.46 -57.71
C VAL A 518 16.54 2.44 -57.39
N SER A 519 16.76 1.48 -58.29
CA SER A 519 17.94 0.60 -58.22
C SER A 519 19.13 1.30 -58.87
N ARG A 520 20.11 1.73 -58.07
CA ARG A 520 21.40 2.22 -58.56
C ARG A 520 22.18 1.03 -59.12
N ILE A 521 22.28 0.91 -60.44
CA ILE A 521 23.19 -0.05 -61.08
C ILE A 521 24.61 0.46 -60.84
N VAL A 522 25.36 -0.19 -59.95
CA VAL A 522 26.80 -0.02 -59.85
C VAL A 522 27.43 -0.96 -60.86
N SER A 523 27.82 -0.45 -62.02
CA SER A 523 28.63 -1.20 -62.98
C SER A 523 30.03 -1.42 -62.38
N ALA A 524 30.35 -2.66 -62.00
CA ALA A 524 31.70 -3.07 -61.65
C ALA A 524 32.57 -3.20 -62.92
N PRO A 525 33.88 -2.89 -62.88
CA PRO A 525 34.76 -3.02 -64.03
C PRO A 525 35.03 -4.49 -64.36
N VAL A 526 34.99 -4.81 -65.66
CA VAL A 526 35.24 -6.13 -66.24
C VAL A 526 36.70 -6.54 -66.02
N ALA A 527 36.92 -7.67 -65.33
CA ALA A 527 38.22 -8.33 -65.25
C ALA A 527 38.53 -8.99 -66.60
N ARG A 528 39.67 -8.60 -67.21
CA ARG A 528 40.21 -9.17 -68.44
C ARG A 528 40.91 -10.49 -68.09
N LEU A 529 40.41 -11.62 -68.57
CA LEU A 529 41.10 -12.90 -68.56
C LEU A 529 42.02 -12.96 -69.77
N GLU A 530 43.33 -13.03 -69.57
CA GLU A 530 44.28 -13.37 -70.63
C GLU A 530 44.40 -14.90 -70.77
N PRO A 531 44.52 -15.44 -72.00
CA PRO A 531 44.52 -16.88 -72.23
C PRO A 531 45.91 -17.51 -72.08
N TYR A 532 45.97 -18.61 -71.33
CA TYR A 532 47.09 -19.57 -71.32
C TYR A 532 47.14 -20.35 -72.65
N PRO A 533 48.32 -20.52 -73.29
CA PRO A 533 48.50 -21.44 -74.42
C PRO A 533 49.01 -22.82 -73.98
N ILE A 534 48.60 -23.88 -74.69
CA ILE A 534 49.12 -25.27 -74.66
C ILE A 534 49.17 -25.71 -76.15
N PRO A 535 50.12 -26.54 -76.62
CA PRO A 535 51.12 -27.33 -75.89
C PRO A 535 52.57 -26.85 -75.99
#